data_AF-A0A2X1N0G5-F1
#
_entry.id   AF-A0A2X1N0G5-F1
#
_cell.length_a   1.000
_cell.length_b   1.000
_cell.length_c   1.000
_cell.angle_alpha   90.00
_cell.angle_beta   90.00
_cell.angle_gamma   90.00
#
_symmetry.space_group_name_H-M   'P 1'
#
loop_
_entity.id
_entity.type
_entity.pdbx_description
1 polymer ?
#
loop_
_entity_poly.entity_id
_entity_poly.type
_entity_poly.pdbx_seq_one_letter_code
_entity_poly.pdbx_strand_id
1 'polypeptide(L)'
;MGVKISDEQLDQAIANIAKQNNMTLDQMRSRLAYDGLNYNTYRNQIRKEMIISEVRNNEVRRRITILPQEVESLAQQVGNQNDASTELNLSHILIPLPENPTSDQVNEAEARRAPLSIRRVTALISVSWRLLILPTSRR
;
A
#
# COMPACT_ATOMS: atom_id res chain seq x y z
N MET A 1 -2.46 -5.91 -37.55
CA MET A 1 -2.76 -5.23 -36.26
C MET A 1 -1.72 -4.14 -36.03
N GLY A 2 -1.90 -2.96 -36.61
CA GLY A 2 -0.96 -1.86 -36.45
C GLY A 2 -1.51 -0.87 -35.43
N VAL A 3 -0.97 -0.85 -34.22
CA VAL A 3 -1.26 0.21 -33.25
C VAL A 3 -0.72 1.51 -33.84
N LYS A 4 -1.60 2.48 -34.10
CA LYS A 4 -1.24 3.81 -34.58
C LYS A 4 -1.55 4.82 -33.49
N ILE A 5 -0.57 5.65 -33.19
CA ILE A 5 -0.73 6.79 -32.29
C ILE A 5 -0.94 8.03 -33.15
N SER A 6 -2.03 8.76 -32.89
CA SER A 6 -2.30 10.04 -33.55
C SER A 6 -1.34 11.12 -33.06
N ASP A 7 -1.12 12.14 -33.88
CA ASP A 7 -0.23 13.24 -33.50
C ASP A 7 -0.77 14.05 -32.31
N GLU A 8 -2.10 14.15 -32.18
CA GLU A 8 -2.75 14.79 -31.03
C GLU A 8 -2.46 14.05 -29.72
N GLN A 9 -2.56 12.71 -29.71
CA GLN A 9 -2.21 11.90 -28.55
C GLN A 9 -0.73 12.02 -28.19
N LEU A 10 0.14 12.09 -29.19
CA LEU A 10 1.57 12.30 -28.98
C LEU A 10 1.84 13.66 -28.35
N ASP A 11 1.21 14.72 -28.85
CA ASP A 11 1.37 16.07 -28.32
C ASP A 11 0.85 16.19 -26.88
N GLN A 12 -0.29 15.55 -26.58
CA GLN A 12 -0.80 15.47 -25.22
C GLN A 12 0.15 14.72 -24.28
N ALA A 13 0.74 13.61 -24.74
CA ALA A 13 1.72 12.85 -23.96
C ALA A 13 2.97 13.69 -23.66
N ILE A 14 3.50 14.39 -24.66
CA ILE A 14 4.64 15.29 -24.54
C ILE A 14 4.32 16.46 -23.59
N ALA A 15 3.11 17.05 -23.67
CA ALA A 15 2.67 18.08 -22.75
C ALA A 15 2.58 17.59 -21.30
N ASN A 16 2.11 16.35 -21.09
CA ASN A 16 2.08 15.72 -19.78
C ASN A 16 3.50 15.48 -19.23
N ILE A 17 4.45 15.05 -20.06
CA ILE A 17 5.86 14.90 -19.66
C ILE A 17 6.46 16.25 -19.27
N ALA A 18 6.22 17.30 -20.06
CA ALA A 18 6.67 18.65 -19.72
C ALA A 18 6.10 19.10 -18.36
N LYS A 19 4.79 18.90 -18.14
CA LYS A 19 4.11 19.21 -16.88
C LYS A 19 4.68 18.43 -15.69
N GLN A 20 4.99 17.14 -15.85
CA GLN A 20 5.63 16.32 -14.81
C GLN A 20 7.03 16.85 -14.45
N ASN A 21 7.74 17.42 -15.42
CA ASN A 21 9.04 18.06 -15.20
C ASN A 21 8.92 19.54 -14.79
N ASN A 22 7.73 20.01 -14.42
CA ASN A 22 7.44 21.40 -14.01
C ASN A 22 7.90 22.45 -15.03
N MET A 23 7.84 22.13 -16.33
CA MET A 23 8.22 23.03 -17.41
C MET A 23 7.11 23.12 -18.47
N THR A 24 7.11 24.24 -19.20
CA THR A 24 6.24 24.42 -20.36
C THR A 24 6.79 23.67 -21.58
N LEU A 25 5.94 23.47 -22.60
CA LEU A 25 6.34 22.80 -23.84
C LEU A 25 7.49 23.57 -24.54
N ASP A 26 7.43 24.90 -24.54
CA ASP A 26 8.46 25.73 -25.16
C ASP A 26 9.78 25.65 -24.41
N GLN A 27 9.76 25.68 -23.08
CA GLN A 27 10.96 25.46 -22.27
C GLN A 27 11.57 24.07 -22.51
N MET A 28 10.74 23.04 -22.64
CA MET A 28 11.21 21.70 -22.96
C MET A 28 11.88 21.63 -24.33
N ARG A 29 11.33 22.31 -25.35
CA ARG A 29 11.95 22.43 -26.68
C ARG A 29 13.29 23.13 -26.63
N SER A 30 13.40 24.23 -25.91
CA SER A 30 14.67 24.94 -25.71
C SER A 30 15.72 24.06 -25.02
N ARG A 31 15.30 23.27 -24.02
CA ARG A 31 16.18 22.33 -23.32
C ARG A 31 16.67 21.20 -24.24
N LEU A 32 15.77 20.60 -25.01
CA LEU A 32 16.14 19.57 -25.99
C LEU A 32 17.12 20.12 -27.04
N ALA A 33 16.92 21.36 -27.50
CA ALA A 33 17.84 22.01 -28.42
C ALA A 33 19.21 22.28 -27.78
N TYR A 34 19.26 22.68 -26.51
CA TYR A 34 20.50 22.85 -25.74
C TYR A 34 21.26 21.53 -25.61
N ASP A 35 20.55 20.42 -25.39
CA ASP A 35 21.12 19.07 -25.32
C ASP A 35 21.51 18.49 -26.70
N GLY A 36 21.33 19.26 -27.78
CA GLY A 36 21.66 18.84 -29.16
C GLY A 36 20.67 17.83 -29.76
N LEU A 37 19.50 17.64 -29.14
CA LEU A 37 18.49 16.69 -29.57
C LEU A 37 17.46 17.35 -30.49
N ASN A 38 17.21 16.74 -31.65
CA ASN A 38 16.16 17.20 -32.55
C ASN A 38 14.76 16.86 -31.99
N TYR A 39 13.87 17.84 -31.94
CA TYR A 39 12.51 17.66 -31.44
C TYR A 39 11.72 16.59 -32.20
N ASN A 40 11.90 16.45 -33.52
CA ASN A 40 11.24 15.40 -34.30
C ASN A 40 11.74 14.00 -33.95
N THR A 41 13.05 13.86 -33.68
CA THR A 41 13.63 12.60 -33.20
C THR A 41 13.05 12.23 -31.84
N TYR A 42 12.96 13.19 -30.93
CA TYR A 42 12.31 13.01 -29.63
C TYR A 42 10.84 12.59 -29.78
N ARG A 43 10.05 13.28 -30.61
CA ARG A 43 8.67 12.91 -30.92
C ARG A 43 8.55 11.47 -31.43
N ASN A 44 9.43 11.05 -32.33
CA ASN A 44 9.44 9.69 -32.86
C ASN A 44 9.77 8.65 -31.79
N GLN A 45 10.70 8.97 -30.88
CA GLN A 45 11.03 8.11 -29.75
C GLN A 45 9.84 7.95 -28.80
N ILE A 46 9.19 9.04 -28.42
CA ILE A 46 7.98 8.98 -27.57
C ILE A 46 6.87 8.19 -28.27
N ARG A 47 6.66 8.38 -29.57
CA ARG A 47 5.68 7.60 -30.34
C ARG A 47 5.97 6.10 -30.27
N LYS A 48 7.24 5.70 -30.39
CA LYS A 48 7.65 4.29 -30.28
C LYS A 48 7.35 3.73 -28.89
N GLU A 49 7.68 4.46 -27.83
CA GLU A 49 7.39 4.03 -26.46
C GLU A 49 5.89 3.89 -26.18
N MET A 50 5.08 4.82 -26.70
CA MET A 50 3.62 4.73 -26.60
C MET A 50 3.08 3.47 -27.30
N ILE A 51 3.58 3.15 -28.50
CA ILE A 51 3.18 1.93 -29.23
C ILE A 51 3.55 0.68 -28.42
N ILE A 52 4.76 0.63 -27.85
CA ILE A 52 5.21 -0.51 -27.02
C ILE A 52 4.31 -0.69 -25.80
N SER A 53 4.01 0.41 -25.10
CA SER A 53 3.13 0.41 -23.93
C SER A 53 1.73 -0.12 -24.29
N GLU A 54 1.16 0.36 -25.40
CA GLU A 54 -0.17 -0.05 -25.83
C GLU A 54 -0.23 -1.52 -26.24
N VAL A 55 0.78 -2.01 -26.96
CA VAL A 55 0.89 -3.44 -27.31
C VAL A 55 1.00 -4.29 -26.04
N ARG A 56 1.86 -3.89 -25.09
CA ARG A 56 2.00 -4.60 -23.81
C ARG A 56 0.69 -4.64 -23.05
N ASN A 57 -0.02 -3.52 -22.94
CA ASN A 57 -1.29 -3.43 -22.23
C ASN A 57 -2.36 -4.31 -22.88
N ASN A 58 -2.43 -4.33 -24.22
CA ASN A 58 -3.37 -5.16 -24.95
C ASN A 58 -3.06 -6.65 -24.74
N GLU A 59 -1.80 -7.05 -24.83
CA GLU A 59 -1.37 -8.44 -24.60
C GLU A 59 -1.63 -8.91 -23.17
N VAL A 60 -1.43 -8.04 -22.17
CA VAL A 60 -1.73 -8.36 -20.77
C VAL A 60 -3.24 -8.47 -20.55
N ARG A 61 -4.03 -7.50 -21.03
CA ARG A 61 -5.50 -7.52 -20.90
C ARG A 61 -6.14 -8.77 -21.52
N ARG A 62 -5.62 -9.24 -22.66
CA ARG A 62 -6.07 -10.47 -23.32
C ARG A 62 -5.81 -11.74 -22.50
N ARG A 63 -4.78 -11.74 -21.66
CA ARG A 63 -4.39 -12.88 -20.82
C ARG A 63 -5.12 -12.92 -19.48
N ILE A 64 -5.72 -11.80 -19.06
CA ILE A 64 -6.45 -11.71 -17.80
C ILE A 64 -7.90 -12.13 -18.05
N THR A 65 -8.31 -13.24 -17.44
CA THR A 65 -9.71 -13.65 -17.32
C THR A 65 -10.05 -13.63 -15.85
N ILE A 66 -11.06 -12.84 -15.47
CA ILE A 66 -11.54 -12.75 -14.08
C ILE A 66 -12.84 -13.54 -14.02
N LEU A 67 -12.91 -14.56 -13.17
CA LEU A 67 -14.13 -15.34 -13.00
C LEU A 67 -15.07 -14.62 -12.03
N PRO A 68 -16.41 -14.65 -12.26
CA PRO A 68 -17.37 -13.99 -11.36
C PRO A 68 -17.26 -14.44 -9.89
N GLN A 69 -16.96 -15.72 -9.68
CA GLN A 69 -16.75 -16.31 -8.35
C GLN A 69 -15.51 -15.77 -7.62
N GLU A 70 -14.46 -15.36 -8.35
CA GLU A 70 -13.26 -14.74 -7.75
C GLU A 70 -13.57 -13.33 -7.25
N VAL A 71 -14.42 -12.60 -7.97
CA VAL A 71 -14.87 -11.26 -7.55
C VAL A 71 -15.70 -11.34 -6.28
N GLU A 72 -16.65 -12.29 -6.21
CA GLU A 72 -17.50 -12.49 -5.03
C GLU A 72 -16.68 -12.94 -3.80
N SER A 73 -15.79 -13.91 -3.99
CA SER A 73 -14.91 -14.39 -2.90
C SER A 73 -14.02 -13.28 -2.36
N LEU A 74 -13.41 -12.47 -3.24
CA LEU A 74 -12.61 -11.33 -2.84
C LEU A 74 -13.45 -10.22 -2.19
N ALA A 75 -14.66 -9.94 -2.70
CA ALA A 75 -15.55 -8.94 -2.12
C ALA A 75 -16.00 -9.31 -0.70
N GLN A 76 -16.32 -10.59 -0.45
CA GLN A 76 -16.62 -11.10 0.89
C GLN A 76 -15.41 -10.99 1.82
N GLN A 77 -14.22 -11.35 1.33
CA GLN A 77 -12.97 -11.23 2.10
C GLN A 77 -12.66 -9.77 2.47
N VAL A 78 -12.73 -8.84 1.51
CA VAL A 78 -12.51 -7.41 1.74
C VAL A 78 -13.61 -6.82 2.64
N GLY A 79 -14.86 -7.25 2.46
CA GLY A 79 -16.00 -6.90 3.31
C GLY A 79 -15.73 -7.22 4.79
N ASN A 80 -15.22 -8.43 5.05
CA ASN A 80 -14.86 -8.91 6.38
C ASN A 80 -13.55 -8.30 6.93
N GLN A 81 -12.70 -7.77 6.06
CA GLN A 81 -11.42 -7.11 6.38
C GLN A 81 -11.55 -5.58 6.51
N ASN A 82 -12.77 -5.01 6.55
CA ASN A 82 -12.99 -3.59 6.88
C ASN A 82 -12.68 -3.27 8.37
N ASP A 83 -11.61 -3.82 8.92
CA ASP A 83 -10.82 -3.29 10.03
C ASP A 83 -9.96 -2.10 9.57
N ALA A 84 -10.48 -1.27 8.65
CA ALA A 84 -9.77 -0.12 8.07
C ALA A 84 -9.47 1.00 9.09
N SER A 85 -9.75 0.78 10.37
CA SER A 85 -9.45 1.71 11.47
C SER A 85 -8.94 1.00 12.74
N THR A 86 -8.65 -0.30 12.69
CA THR A 86 -8.16 -1.01 13.87
C THR A 86 -6.64 -0.85 13.95
N GLU A 87 -6.17 0.19 14.65
CA GLU A 87 -4.77 0.30 15.07
C GLU A 87 -4.47 -0.82 16.08
N LEU A 88 -3.83 -1.89 15.62
CA LEU A 88 -3.42 -3.00 16.48
C LEU A 88 -2.01 -2.74 17.04
N ASN A 89 -1.93 -2.47 18.35
CA ASN A 89 -0.66 -2.47 19.08
C ASN A 89 -0.31 -3.91 19.48
N LEU A 90 0.50 -4.57 18.64
CA LEU A 90 0.91 -5.97 18.82
C LEU A 90 2.33 -6.06 19.36
N SER A 91 2.50 -6.75 20.48
CA SER A 91 3.81 -7.18 20.98
C SER A 91 4.02 -8.65 20.62
N HIS A 92 5.01 -8.94 19.77
CA HIS A 92 5.39 -10.30 19.40
C HIS A 92 6.59 -10.76 20.22
N ILE A 93 6.50 -11.96 20.80
CA ILE A 93 7.62 -12.65 21.45
C ILE A 93 7.87 -13.96 20.70
N LEU A 94 9.07 -14.11 20.14
CA LEU A 94 9.52 -15.32 19.46
C LEU A 94 10.42 -16.12 20.40
N ILE A 95 10.12 -17.41 20.59
CA ILE A 95 11.00 -18.35 21.30
C ILE A 95 11.69 -19.21 20.22
N PRO A 96 13.01 -19.05 20.02
CA PRO A 96 13.71 -19.79 18.98
C PRO A 96 13.78 -21.27 19.32
N LEU A 97 13.52 -22.11 18.32
CA LEU A 97 13.71 -23.56 18.37
C LEU A 97 14.73 -23.95 17.28
N PRO A 98 15.54 -24.99 17.49
CA PRO A 98 16.42 -25.53 16.45
C PRO A 98 15.58 -26.14 15.31
N GLU A 99 16.14 -26.25 14.10
CA GLU A 99 15.43 -26.72 12.90
C GLU A 99 14.82 -28.13 13.04
N ASN A 100 15.42 -28.99 13.88
CA ASN A 100 14.89 -30.31 14.26
C ASN A 100 14.80 -30.40 15.80
N PRO A 101 13.73 -29.88 16.42
CA PRO A 101 13.59 -29.90 17.86
C PRO A 101 13.24 -31.30 18.35
N THR A 102 13.81 -31.71 19.48
CA THR A 102 13.35 -32.91 20.19
C THR A 102 12.07 -32.60 20.97
N SER A 103 11.27 -33.62 21.28
CA SER A 103 10.02 -33.45 22.05
C SER A 103 10.24 -32.69 23.37
N ASP A 104 11.37 -32.91 24.03
CA ASP A 104 11.74 -32.23 25.28
C ASP A 104 12.03 -30.73 25.07
N GLN A 105 12.66 -30.37 23.94
CA GLN A 105 12.95 -28.97 23.60
C GLN A 105 11.68 -28.17 23.27
N VAL A 106 10.71 -28.81 22.63
CA VAL A 106 9.39 -28.22 22.38
C VAL A 106 8.65 -27.99 23.71
N ASN A 107 8.62 -28.99 24.58
CA ASN A 107 7.96 -28.89 25.90
C ASN A 107 8.59 -27.77 26.76
N GLU A 108 9.91 -27.60 26.73
CA GLU A 108 10.59 -26.54 27.47
C GLU A 108 10.33 -25.15 26.86
N ALA A 109 10.25 -25.03 25.54
CA ALA A 109 9.88 -23.78 24.87
C ALA A 109 8.43 -23.38 25.18
N GLU A 110 7.50 -24.34 25.23
CA GLU A 110 6.11 -24.10 25.64
C GLU A 110 6.00 -23.71 27.11
N ALA A 111 6.74 -24.36 28.00
CA ALA A 111 6.79 -24.00 29.43
C ALA A 111 7.29 -22.55 29.62
N ARG A 112 8.25 -22.09 28.79
CA ARG A 112 8.75 -20.71 28.80
C ARG A 112 7.75 -19.69 28.23
N ARG A 113 6.83 -20.12 27.35
CA ARG A 113 5.77 -19.28 26.79
C ARG A 113 4.72 -18.89 27.85
N ALA A 114 4.34 -19.83 28.72
CA ALA A 114 3.25 -19.65 29.69
C ALA A 114 3.37 -18.39 30.60
N PRO A 115 4.51 -18.10 31.25
CA PRO A 115 4.62 -16.94 32.15
C PRO A 115 4.70 -15.59 31.42
N LEU A 116 4.97 -15.58 30.12
CA LEU A 116 5.09 -14.35 29.32
C LEU A 116 3.72 -13.84 28.81
N SER A 117 2.66 -14.64 28.98
CA SER A 117 1.29 -14.24 28.69
C SER A 117 0.68 -13.44 29.86
N ILE A 118 0.83 -12.10 29.80
CA ILE A 118 -0.03 -11.12 30.49
C ILE A 118 0.04 -11.15 32.04
N ARG A 119 0.99 -10.41 32.63
CA ARG A 119 0.77 -9.80 33.97
C ARG A 119 -0.16 -8.59 33.77
N ARG A 120 -1.44 -8.74 34.12
CA ARG A 120 -2.41 -7.63 34.19
C ARG A 120 -1.84 -6.53 35.09
N VAL A 121 -1.55 -5.37 34.53
CA VAL A 121 -1.27 -4.14 35.28
C VAL A 121 -2.61 -3.62 35.80
N THR A 122 -3.03 -4.10 36.97
CA THR A 122 -4.14 -3.51 37.71
C THR A 122 -3.54 -2.47 38.66
N ALA A 123 -3.36 -1.23 38.18
CA ALA A 123 -3.03 -0.12 39.07
C ALA A 123 -3.62 1.19 38.52
N LEU A 124 -4.63 1.67 39.26
CA LEU A 124 -4.96 3.07 39.47
C LEU A 124 -5.45 3.84 38.23
N ILE A 125 -6.77 4.01 38.12
CA ILE A 125 -7.47 5.29 37.93
C ILE A 125 -8.96 4.96 38.00
N SER A 126 -9.59 5.27 39.13
CA SER A 126 -11.04 5.52 39.28
C SER A 126 -11.42 5.28 40.72
N VAL A 127 -11.33 6.30 41.57
CA VAL A 127 -12.50 6.84 42.29
C VAL A 127 -12.13 8.28 42.66
N SER A 128 -12.46 9.22 41.78
CA SER A 128 -12.63 10.60 42.22
C SER A 128 -13.77 11.21 41.40
N TRP A 129 -14.71 11.79 42.14
CA TRP A 129 -15.86 12.58 41.70
C TRP A 129 -17.10 11.82 41.24
N ARG A 130 -17.82 11.20 42.19
CA ARG A 130 -19.28 11.40 42.33
C ARG A 130 -19.85 10.81 43.64
N LEU A 131 -19.71 11.52 44.76
CA LEU A 131 -20.84 11.65 45.68
C LEU A 131 -20.71 12.94 46.50
N LEU A 132 -21.31 13.97 45.94
CA LEU A 132 -21.79 15.17 46.61
C LEU A 132 -22.84 14.75 47.67
N ILE A 133 -22.93 15.51 48.76
CA ILE A 133 -24.01 15.59 49.77
C ILE A 133 -23.71 14.81 51.08
N LEU A 134 -23.00 15.50 51.98
CA LEU A 134 -23.00 15.25 53.42
C LEU A 134 -24.38 15.54 54.03
N PRO A 135 -24.92 14.69 54.92
CA PRO A 135 -25.89 15.12 55.90
C PRO A 135 -25.16 15.69 57.12
N THR A 136 -25.34 16.97 57.37
CA THR A 136 -25.14 17.59 58.68
C THR A 136 -26.10 16.97 59.70
N SER A 137 -25.57 16.41 60.79
CA SER A 137 -26.32 16.27 62.05
C SER A 137 -25.38 16.36 63.26
N ARG A 138 -25.48 17.52 63.93
CA ARG A 138 -25.43 17.74 65.39
C ARG A 138 -24.53 16.82 66.23
N ARG A 139 -23.51 17.41 66.86
CA ARG A 139 -23.56 17.91 68.25
C ARG A 139 -22.46 18.94 68.47
#